data_AF-G3ATR1-F1
#
_entry.id   AF-G3ATR1-F1
#
_cell.length_a   1.000
_cell.length_b   1.000
_cell.length_c   1.000
_cell.angle_alpha   90.00
_cell.angle_beta   90.00
_cell.angle_gamma   90.00
#
_symmetry.space_group_name_H-M   'P 1'
#
loop_
_entity.id
_entity.type
_entity.pdbx_description
1 polymer ?
#
loop_
_entity_poly.entity_id
_entity_poly.type
_entity_poly.pdbx_seq_one_letter_code
_entity_poly.pdbx_strand_id
1 'polypeptide(L)'
;SDTSKNYAFMTRVDIDMLDVIPDDLQLNGTNYIVYNEEADMPGPYDIDSIDDFFDDFYLKPLSNTTLLDDADYTITVDVIMDNLGDGVNYAFFNNISYTTPKVPTLLTALSSGEYATNSLVYGTNTNSFVLQPDDVVDIVVNNLDTGKHPFHLHGHAFQVIERHEAVDDSDPPVGFNASDHAEWPEHPMIRDTVFVQPQSYMVLRFKADNPGVWMFHCHIEWHLDQGLAILLVEDPIGIQKDPRQQITDNHKQICEKVGVPWEGNAAGNNKDFLVLTGENVQHSRLPTGFTARGIVALVFSCIAGVLGLTVIAFYGMAEVKDVEQRVARDLDVDIEDDDVEYVGEQDSSSSGVGVSSK
;
A
#
# COMPACT_ATOMS: atom_id res chain seq x y z
N SER A 1 25.65 14.84 -35.33
CA SER A 1 26.20 15.18 -34.01
C SER A 1 27.58 15.77 -34.18
N ASP A 2 27.90 16.82 -33.42
CA ASP A 2 29.18 17.55 -33.49
C ASP A 2 30.16 16.95 -32.47
N THR A 3 31.31 16.44 -32.93
CA THR A 3 32.29 15.79 -32.05
C THR A 3 33.29 16.76 -31.42
N SER A 4 33.19 18.06 -31.71
CA SER A 4 34.10 19.07 -31.13
C SER A 4 33.77 19.46 -29.68
N LYS A 5 32.60 19.05 -29.17
CA LYS A 5 32.10 19.38 -27.84
C LYS A 5 31.52 18.18 -27.10
N ASN A 6 31.45 18.30 -25.79
CA ASN A 6 30.82 17.33 -24.90
C ASN A 6 29.34 17.68 -24.69
N TYR A 7 28.53 16.68 -24.33
CA TYR A 7 27.09 16.83 -24.12
C TYR A 7 26.70 16.34 -22.73
N ALA A 8 25.83 17.08 -22.03
CA ALA A 8 25.25 16.59 -20.81
C ALA A 8 24.15 15.57 -21.14
N PHE A 9 23.88 14.65 -20.22
CA PHE A 9 22.63 13.92 -20.14
C PHE A 9 22.19 13.90 -18.68
N MET A 10 20.92 14.19 -18.46
CA MET A 10 20.40 14.50 -17.14
C MET A 10 19.62 13.31 -16.60
N THR A 11 19.71 13.10 -15.29
CA THR A 11 18.82 12.22 -14.54
C THR A 11 18.04 13.07 -13.55
N ARG A 12 16.76 12.79 -13.37
CA ARG A 12 15.94 13.48 -12.38
C ARG A 12 15.12 12.46 -11.61
N VAL A 13 14.98 12.70 -10.31
CA VAL A 13 14.11 11.92 -9.44
C VAL A 13 12.66 12.32 -9.68
N ASP A 14 11.78 11.33 -9.80
CA ASP A 14 10.33 11.56 -9.75
C ASP A 14 9.97 11.90 -8.30
N ILE A 15 9.64 13.17 -8.07
CA ILE A 15 9.42 13.71 -6.72
C ILE A 15 8.03 13.36 -6.18
N ASP A 16 7.09 12.99 -7.05
CA ASP A 16 5.73 12.61 -6.65
C ASP A 16 5.73 11.31 -5.83
N MET A 17 6.81 10.53 -5.97
CA MET A 17 7.02 9.25 -5.28
C MET A 17 7.74 9.40 -3.93
N LEU A 18 8.09 10.61 -3.51
CA LEU A 18 8.79 10.86 -2.25
C LEU A 18 7.84 11.44 -1.21
N ASP A 19 7.70 10.76 -0.07
CA ASP A 19 6.89 11.25 1.07
C ASP A 19 7.37 12.62 1.58
N VAL A 20 8.70 12.82 1.58
CA VAL A 20 9.35 14.05 2.04
C VAL A 20 10.59 14.29 1.17
N ILE A 21 10.84 15.56 0.84
CA ILE A 21 12.03 15.99 0.11
C ILE A 21 12.98 16.71 1.08
N PRO A 22 14.10 16.10 1.49
CA PRO A 22 15.12 16.76 2.30
C PRO A 22 15.79 17.92 1.56
N ASP A 23 16.14 18.99 2.28
CA ASP A 23 16.76 20.19 1.70
C ASP A 23 18.13 19.92 1.03
N ASP A 24 18.84 18.87 1.46
CA ASP A 24 20.15 18.49 0.93
C ASP A 24 20.08 17.45 -0.20
N LEU A 25 18.90 16.92 -0.51
CA LEU A 25 18.71 15.92 -1.55
C LEU A 25 18.93 16.52 -2.95
N GLN A 26 19.90 15.95 -3.68
CA GLN A 26 20.15 16.32 -5.07
C GLN A 26 19.14 15.63 -5.99
N LEU A 27 18.10 16.35 -6.40
CA LEU A 27 17.02 15.84 -7.24
C LEU A 27 17.42 15.65 -8.71
N ASN A 28 18.42 16.42 -9.17
CA ASN A 28 18.90 16.42 -10.55
C ASN A 28 20.37 16.00 -10.59
N GLY A 29 20.69 15.00 -11.41
CA GLY A 29 22.06 14.57 -11.72
C GLY A 29 22.45 15.02 -13.12
N THR A 30 23.65 15.59 -13.26
CA THR A 30 24.26 15.91 -14.56
C THR A 30 25.35 14.89 -14.87
N ASN A 31 25.20 14.18 -15.98
CA ASN A 31 26.19 13.23 -16.48
C ASN A 31 26.68 13.68 -17.87
N TYR A 32 27.75 13.07 -18.37
CA TYR A 32 28.48 13.57 -19.55
C TYR A 32 28.72 12.51 -20.61
N ILE A 33 28.40 12.85 -21.85
CA ILE A 33 28.89 12.16 -23.04
C ILE A 33 30.12 12.93 -23.54
N VAL A 34 31.29 12.34 -23.37
CA VAL A 34 32.58 12.97 -23.69
C VAL A 34 33.01 12.55 -25.10
N TYR A 35 33.05 13.51 -26.01
CA TYR A 35 33.61 13.34 -27.36
C TYR A 35 35.01 13.94 -27.47
N ASN A 36 35.32 14.96 -26.66
CA ASN A 36 36.60 15.65 -26.64
C ASN A 36 37.03 15.94 -25.19
N GLU A 37 38.06 15.26 -24.71
CA GLU A 37 38.59 15.43 -23.35
C GLU A 37 39.22 16.81 -23.11
N GLU A 38 39.59 17.53 -24.18
CA GLU A 38 40.14 18.88 -24.10
C GLU A 38 39.05 19.98 -24.13
N ALA A 39 37.80 19.63 -24.44
CA ALA A 39 36.68 20.57 -24.45
C ALA A 39 36.06 20.74 -23.06
N ASP A 40 35.43 21.89 -22.83
CA ASP A 40 34.70 22.17 -21.59
C ASP A 40 33.58 21.14 -21.35
N MET A 41 33.36 20.81 -20.07
CA MET A 41 32.21 20.01 -19.65
C MET A 41 30.94 20.87 -19.69
N PRO A 42 29.86 20.39 -20.31
CA PRO A 42 28.61 21.13 -20.38
C PRO A 42 27.96 21.24 -18.99
N GLY A 43 27.28 22.36 -18.74
CA GLY A 43 26.42 22.51 -17.56
C GLY A 43 25.12 21.70 -17.66
N PRO A 44 24.28 21.74 -16.61
CA PRO A 44 22.95 21.15 -16.66
C PRO A 44 22.09 21.82 -17.75
N TYR A 45 21.11 21.08 -18.26
CA TYR A 45 20.06 21.66 -19.09
C TYR A 45 18.87 22.05 -18.24
N ASP A 46 18.36 23.26 -18.48
CA ASP A 46 17.05 23.68 -17.99
C ASP A 46 15.98 23.16 -18.96
N ILE A 47 14.92 22.58 -18.41
CA ILE A 47 13.74 22.12 -19.15
C ILE A 47 12.51 22.84 -18.61
N ASP A 48 11.61 23.23 -19.50
CA ASP A 48 10.41 23.99 -19.15
C ASP A 48 9.35 23.12 -18.45
N SER A 49 9.31 21.82 -18.79
CA SER A 49 8.39 20.83 -18.22
C SER A 49 9.03 19.44 -18.17
N ILE A 50 8.60 18.64 -17.19
CA ILE A 50 8.89 17.20 -17.13
C ILE A 50 7.70 16.34 -17.55
N ASP A 51 6.52 16.94 -17.77
CA ASP A 51 5.27 16.23 -18.06
C ASP A 51 5.18 15.79 -19.53
N ASP A 52 6.03 16.35 -20.40
CA ASP A 52 6.10 16.04 -21.83
C ASP A 52 6.99 14.80 -22.13
N PHE A 53 7.18 13.91 -21.15
CA PHE A 53 7.90 12.67 -21.37
C PHE A 53 7.13 11.76 -22.34
N PHE A 54 7.87 10.96 -23.09
CA PHE A 54 7.25 10.04 -24.04
C PHE A 54 6.52 8.92 -23.30
N ASP A 55 5.20 8.85 -23.51
CA ASP A 55 4.35 7.78 -22.99
C ASP A 55 4.65 6.47 -23.75
N ASP A 56 5.16 5.48 -23.00
CA ASP A 56 5.57 4.19 -23.52
C ASP A 56 4.42 3.31 -24.04
N PHE A 57 3.17 3.56 -23.65
CA PHE A 57 1.98 2.87 -24.16
C PHE A 57 1.90 2.95 -25.69
N TYR A 58 2.38 4.05 -26.28
CA TYR A 58 2.36 4.26 -27.72
C TYR A 58 3.53 3.62 -28.49
N LEU A 59 4.44 2.91 -27.81
CA LEU A 59 5.47 2.13 -28.50
C LEU A 59 4.84 0.99 -29.30
N LYS A 60 5.38 0.77 -30.49
CA LYS A 60 4.98 -0.35 -31.35
C LYS A 60 6.11 -1.38 -31.42
N PRO A 61 5.85 -2.64 -31.05
CA PRO A 61 6.85 -3.70 -31.18
C PRO A 61 7.31 -3.86 -32.63
N LEU A 62 8.61 -4.00 -32.85
CA LEU A 62 9.16 -4.26 -34.19
C LEU A 62 8.67 -5.59 -34.78
N SER A 63 8.35 -6.57 -33.92
CA SER A 63 7.77 -7.86 -34.32
C SER A 63 6.39 -7.73 -34.96
N ASN A 64 5.73 -6.57 -34.82
CA ASN A 64 4.37 -6.30 -35.29
C ASN A 64 3.36 -7.35 -34.78
N THR A 65 3.58 -7.84 -33.55
CA THR A 65 2.67 -8.75 -32.87
C THR A 65 1.30 -8.07 -32.74
N THR A 66 0.24 -8.74 -33.17
CA THR A 66 -1.14 -8.25 -33.01
C THR A 66 -1.62 -8.49 -31.59
N LEU A 67 -2.61 -7.71 -31.15
CA LEU A 67 -3.40 -7.99 -29.96
C LEU A 67 -3.83 -9.47 -29.94
N LEU A 68 -3.64 -10.11 -28.78
CA LEU A 68 -4.10 -11.48 -28.55
C LEU A 68 -5.63 -11.54 -28.55
N ASP A 69 -6.18 -12.74 -28.76
CA ASP A 69 -7.62 -12.99 -28.68
C ASP A 69 -8.20 -12.58 -27.31
N ASP A 70 -9.52 -12.59 -27.18
CA ASP A 70 -10.19 -12.29 -25.91
C ASP A 70 -9.70 -13.21 -24.79
N ALA A 71 -9.58 -12.66 -23.58
CA ALA A 71 -9.04 -13.40 -22.44
C ALA A 71 -9.96 -14.58 -22.05
N ASP A 72 -9.35 -15.75 -21.87
CA ASP A 72 -9.96 -16.93 -21.28
C ASP A 72 -10.09 -16.79 -19.76
N TYR A 73 -9.16 -16.06 -19.15
CA TYR A 73 -9.10 -15.84 -17.71
C TYR A 73 -8.72 -14.40 -17.37
N THR A 74 -9.48 -13.77 -16.46
CA THR A 74 -9.21 -12.41 -15.99
C THR A 74 -8.91 -12.43 -14.49
N ILE A 75 -7.74 -11.90 -14.14
CA ILE A 75 -7.30 -11.66 -12.78
C ILE A 75 -7.46 -10.16 -12.50
N THR A 76 -8.38 -9.80 -11.61
CA THR A 76 -8.54 -8.41 -11.17
C THR A 76 -7.92 -8.25 -9.79
N VAL A 77 -7.04 -7.26 -9.64
CA VAL A 77 -6.35 -6.97 -8.40
C VAL A 77 -6.46 -5.48 -8.05
N ASP A 78 -6.94 -5.21 -6.83
CA ASP A 78 -7.01 -3.87 -6.27
C ASP A 78 -5.79 -3.61 -5.37
N VAL A 79 -5.00 -2.60 -5.72
CA VAL A 79 -3.81 -2.15 -4.98
C VAL A 79 -4.24 -1.18 -3.89
N ILE A 80 -3.82 -1.44 -2.65
CA ILE A 80 -3.99 -0.52 -1.53
C ILE A 80 -2.92 -0.75 -0.48
N MET A 81 -2.57 0.31 0.26
CA MET A 81 -1.65 0.28 1.39
C MET A 81 -2.43 0.54 2.68
N ASP A 82 -2.26 -0.29 3.70
CA ASP A 82 -2.98 -0.15 4.99
C ASP A 82 -2.19 -0.76 6.15
N ASN A 83 -2.51 -0.34 7.37
CA ASN A 83 -1.87 -0.84 8.57
C ASN A 83 -2.53 -2.12 9.09
N LEU A 84 -1.70 -3.09 9.50
CA LEU A 84 -2.18 -4.28 10.21
C LEU A 84 -2.07 -4.10 11.73
N GLY A 85 -2.52 -5.10 12.49
CA GLY A 85 -2.70 -5.06 13.94
C GLY A 85 -1.41 -4.94 14.75
N ASP A 86 -0.26 -5.13 14.12
CA ASP A 86 1.07 -4.85 14.66
C ASP A 86 1.48 -3.37 14.49
N GLY A 87 0.69 -2.57 13.78
CA GLY A 87 0.91 -1.16 13.54
C GLY A 87 1.87 -0.86 12.37
N VAL A 88 2.26 -1.87 11.60
CA VAL A 88 3.10 -1.73 10.41
C VAL A 88 2.21 -1.56 9.18
N ASN A 89 2.68 -0.77 8.21
CA ASN A 89 2.02 -0.58 6.93
C ASN A 89 2.38 -1.71 5.95
N TYR A 90 1.36 -2.34 5.38
CA TYR A 90 1.47 -3.40 4.39
C TYR A 90 0.81 -2.98 3.09
N ALA A 91 1.24 -3.61 2.00
CA ALA A 91 0.67 -3.44 0.68
C ALA A 91 -0.13 -4.69 0.30
N PHE A 92 -1.25 -4.48 -0.39
CA PHE A 92 -2.24 -5.53 -0.62
C PHE A 92 -2.64 -5.60 -2.08
N PHE A 93 -2.94 -6.83 -2.51
CA PHE A 93 -3.86 -7.10 -3.61
C PHE A 93 -5.11 -7.78 -3.07
N ASN A 94 -6.29 -7.22 -3.31
CA ASN A 94 -7.59 -7.80 -2.91
C ASN A 94 -7.67 -8.19 -1.41
N ASN A 95 -7.10 -7.35 -0.52
CA ASN A 95 -6.95 -7.57 0.93
C ASN A 95 -5.91 -8.60 1.39
N ILE A 96 -5.16 -9.20 0.47
CA ILE A 96 -4.08 -10.14 0.76
C ILE A 96 -2.73 -9.45 0.56
N SER A 97 -1.90 -9.47 1.61
CA SER A 97 -0.49 -9.12 1.54
C SER A 97 0.30 -10.41 1.40
N TYR A 98 1.13 -10.49 0.35
CA TYR A 98 1.92 -11.67 0.04
C TYR A 98 2.75 -12.08 1.25
N THR A 99 2.55 -13.31 1.71
CA THR A 99 3.32 -13.91 2.79
C THR A 99 4.05 -15.13 2.26
N THR A 100 5.38 -15.15 2.35
CA THR A 100 6.19 -16.26 1.84
C THR A 100 5.76 -17.59 2.46
N PRO A 101 5.45 -18.62 1.65
CA PRO A 101 5.04 -19.92 2.16
C PRO A 101 6.22 -20.66 2.81
N LYS A 102 5.93 -21.70 3.60
CA LYS A 102 6.98 -22.54 4.21
C LYS A 102 7.72 -23.42 3.21
N VAL A 103 7.07 -23.75 2.10
CA VAL A 103 7.64 -24.52 0.98
C VAL A 103 7.56 -23.63 -0.26
N PRO A 104 8.67 -23.43 -1.00
CA PRO A 104 8.65 -22.66 -2.23
C PRO A 104 7.58 -23.18 -3.20
N THR A 105 6.82 -22.29 -3.80
CA THR A 105 5.63 -22.62 -4.60
C THR A 105 5.92 -23.60 -5.75
N LEU A 106 7.08 -23.49 -6.41
CA LEU A 106 7.51 -24.45 -7.43
C LEU A 106 7.69 -25.87 -6.84
N LEU A 107 8.24 -25.98 -5.63
CA LEU A 107 8.45 -27.26 -4.97
C LEU A 107 7.13 -27.86 -4.47
N THR A 108 6.18 -27.01 -4.06
CA THR A 108 4.79 -27.43 -3.87
C THR A 108 4.22 -28.02 -5.15
N ALA A 109 4.29 -27.28 -6.27
CA ALA A 109 3.75 -27.73 -7.57
C ALA A 109 4.38 -29.05 -8.01
N LEU A 110 5.69 -29.25 -7.83
CA LEU A 110 6.39 -30.50 -8.18
C LEU A 110 6.04 -31.69 -7.27
N SER A 111 5.68 -31.45 -6.00
CA SER A 111 5.47 -32.51 -5.00
C SER A 111 4.00 -32.84 -4.73
N SER A 112 3.05 -31.97 -5.12
CA SER A 112 1.63 -32.13 -4.82
C SER A 112 0.86 -33.05 -5.77
N GLY A 113 1.50 -33.57 -6.82
CA GLY A 113 0.86 -34.45 -7.81
C GLY A 113 -0.39 -33.83 -8.41
N GLU A 114 -1.50 -34.58 -8.47
CA GLU A 114 -2.76 -34.10 -9.04
C GLU A 114 -3.35 -32.88 -8.30
N TYR A 115 -2.98 -32.65 -7.03
CA TYR A 115 -3.46 -31.47 -6.29
C TYR A 115 -2.82 -30.16 -6.76
N ALA A 116 -1.81 -30.21 -7.63
CA ALA A 116 -1.13 -29.01 -8.11
C ALA A 116 -2.04 -28.05 -8.91
N THR A 117 -3.17 -28.54 -9.43
CA THR A 117 -4.18 -27.70 -10.10
C THR A 117 -5.13 -27.01 -9.11
N ASN A 118 -5.09 -27.36 -7.83
CA ASN A 118 -5.90 -26.75 -6.79
C ASN A 118 -5.13 -25.60 -6.12
N SER A 119 -5.59 -24.36 -6.29
CA SER A 119 -4.92 -23.18 -5.74
C SER A 119 -4.68 -23.25 -4.23
N LEU A 120 -5.49 -24.00 -3.48
CA LEU A 120 -5.37 -24.16 -2.03
C LEU A 120 -4.01 -24.72 -1.60
N VAL A 121 -3.36 -25.59 -2.40
CA VAL A 121 -2.07 -26.16 -1.99
C VAL A 121 -0.97 -25.10 -1.90
N TYR A 122 -1.14 -23.98 -2.59
CA TYR A 122 -0.19 -22.87 -2.61
C TYR A 122 -0.41 -21.88 -1.47
N GLY A 123 -1.42 -22.09 -0.62
CA GLY A 123 -1.67 -21.27 0.57
C GLY A 123 -2.71 -20.18 0.35
N THR A 124 -3.27 -19.69 1.45
CA THR A 124 -4.30 -18.63 1.42
C THR A 124 -3.70 -17.23 1.34
N ASN A 125 -2.43 -17.08 1.73
CA ASN A 125 -1.74 -15.80 1.88
C ASN A 125 -0.61 -15.54 0.87
N THR A 126 -0.40 -16.44 -0.09
CA THR A 126 0.52 -16.22 -1.22
C THR A 126 -0.15 -15.55 -2.42
N ASN A 127 -1.48 -15.41 -2.38
CA ASN A 127 -2.31 -14.88 -3.46
C ASN A 127 -2.01 -15.56 -4.81
N SER A 128 -2.13 -16.89 -4.83
CA SER A 128 -1.77 -17.70 -6.00
C SER A 128 -2.95 -17.97 -6.94
N PHE A 129 -2.71 -17.81 -8.24
CA PHE A 129 -3.64 -18.14 -9.32
C PHE A 129 -3.08 -19.30 -10.14
N VAL A 130 -3.90 -20.30 -10.44
CA VAL A 130 -3.50 -21.44 -11.29
C VAL A 130 -4.01 -21.19 -12.71
N LEU A 131 -3.12 -21.18 -13.69
CA LEU A 131 -3.42 -20.93 -15.09
C LEU A 131 -3.39 -22.22 -15.90
N GLN A 132 -4.31 -22.39 -16.86
CA GLN A 132 -4.25 -23.51 -17.79
C GLN A 132 -3.24 -23.21 -18.91
N PRO A 133 -2.64 -24.25 -19.52
CA PRO A 133 -1.78 -24.06 -20.67
C PRO A 133 -2.54 -23.37 -21.80
N ASP A 134 -1.86 -22.44 -22.46
CA ASP A 134 -2.32 -21.65 -23.60
C ASP A 134 -3.46 -20.64 -23.33
N ASP A 135 -3.94 -20.50 -22.08
CA ASP A 135 -4.93 -19.47 -21.72
C ASP A 135 -4.42 -18.07 -22.12
N VAL A 136 -5.28 -17.26 -22.73
CA VAL A 136 -5.05 -15.81 -22.81
C VAL A 136 -5.53 -15.19 -21.49
N VAL A 137 -4.62 -14.52 -20.79
CA VAL A 137 -4.84 -14.02 -19.43
C VAL A 137 -4.78 -12.50 -19.41
N ASP A 138 -5.83 -11.89 -18.86
CA ASP A 138 -5.83 -10.47 -18.50
C ASP A 138 -5.48 -10.30 -17.01
N ILE A 139 -4.54 -9.40 -16.72
CA ILE A 139 -4.31 -8.86 -15.38
C ILE A 139 -4.81 -7.42 -15.38
N VAL A 140 -5.93 -7.20 -14.69
CA VAL A 140 -6.50 -5.88 -14.43
C VAL A 140 -5.96 -5.38 -13.10
N VAL A 141 -5.22 -4.28 -13.11
CA VAL A 141 -4.71 -3.63 -11.91
C VAL A 141 -5.48 -2.35 -11.67
N ASN A 142 -6.26 -2.31 -10.60
CA ASN A 142 -6.91 -1.09 -10.13
C ASN A 142 -6.05 -0.49 -9.01
N ASN A 143 -5.53 0.70 -9.23
CA ASN A 143 -4.76 1.41 -8.23
C ASN A 143 -5.70 2.24 -7.35
N LEU A 144 -5.87 1.83 -6.09
CA LEU A 144 -6.62 2.62 -5.10
C LEU A 144 -5.68 3.50 -4.25
N ASP A 145 -4.37 3.43 -4.50
CA ASP A 145 -3.35 4.26 -3.89
C ASP A 145 -3.06 5.52 -4.73
N THR A 146 -2.55 6.56 -4.07
CA THR A 146 -2.20 7.84 -4.71
C THR A 146 -0.80 7.82 -5.36
N GLY A 147 0.00 6.77 -5.12
CA GLY A 147 1.32 6.60 -5.72
C GLY A 147 1.29 5.95 -7.11
N LYS A 148 2.39 6.10 -7.85
CA LYS A 148 2.67 5.29 -9.06
C LYS A 148 3.29 3.96 -8.63
N HIS A 149 2.93 2.87 -9.29
CA HIS A 149 3.52 1.56 -9.01
C HIS A 149 4.00 0.88 -10.29
N PRO A 150 5.33 0.66 -10.46
CA PRO A 150 5.84 -0.18 -11.54
C PRO A 150 5.58 -1.64 -11.22
N PHE A 151 4.69 -2.29 -11.96
CA PHE A 151 4.46 -3.73 -11.84
C PHE A 151 5.26 -4.51 -12.88
N HIS A 152 5.89 -5.57 -12.41
CA HIS A 152 6.71 -6.48 -13.20
C HIS A 152 6.11 -7.89 -13.19
N LEU A 153 6.14 -8.55 -14.34
CA LEU A 153 5.74 -9.96 -14.50
C LEU A 153 6.95 -10.82 -14.86
N HIS A 154 7.19 -11.87 -14.09
CA HIS A 154 8.21 -12.86 -14.41
C HIS A 154 7.75 -13.77 -15.55
N GLY A 155 8.69 -14.35 -16.30
CA GLY A 155 8.43 -15.39 -17.30
C GLY A 155 7.81 -14.92 -18.61
N HIS A 156 7.27 -13.70 -18.66
CA HIS A 156 6.51 -13.16 -19.80
C HIS A 156 6.85 -11.71 -20.09
N ALA A 157 6.70 -11.32 -21.36
CA ALA A 157 6.49 -9.93 -21.74
C ALA A 157 5.03 -9.79 -22.17
N PHE A 158 4.28 -8.94 -21.49
CA PHE A 158 2.84 -8.78 -21.68
C PHE A 158 2.51 -7.64 -22.65
N GLN A 159 1.35 -7.72 -23.28
CA GLN A 159 0.71 -6.64 -24.01
C GLN A 159 0.07 -5.66 -23.03
N VAL A 160 0.35 -4.36 -23.18
CA VAL A 160 -0.36 -3.31 -22.45
C VAL A 160 -1.51 -2.84 -23.31
N ILE A 161 -2.72 -3.31 -23.00
CA ILE A 161 -3.89 -3.10 -23.86
C ILE A 161 -4.68 -1.86 -23.46
N GLU A 162 -4.60 -1.45 -22.19
CA GLU A 162 -5.22 -0.24 -21.68
C GLU A 162 -4.45 0.31 -20.48
N ARG A 163 -4.29 1.63 -20.42
CA ARG A 163 -3.77 2.35 -19.25
C ARG A 163 -4.49 3.67 -19.15
N HIS A 164 -5.18 3.89 -18.04
CA HIS A 164 -5.90 5.12 -17.81
C HIS A 164 -4.95 6.22 -17.30
N GLU A 165 -5.30 7.47 -17.55
CA GLU A 165 -4.54 8.62 -17.05
C GLU A 165 -4.62 8.73 -15.52
N ALA A 166 -3.72 9.52 -14.93
CA ALA A 166 -3.73 9.76 -13.49
C ALA A 166 -5.03 10.47 -13.05
N VAL A 167 -5.53 10.10 -11.87
CA VAL A 167 -6.69 10.75 -11.24
C VAL A 167 -6.19 11.59 -10.06
N ASP A 168 -6.65 12.83 -9.97
CA ASP A 168 -6.28 13.76 -8.90
C ASP A 168 -6.66 13.21 -7.51
N ASP A 169 -5.80 13.39 -6.51
CA ASP A 169 -6.01 12.90 -5.13
C ASP A 169 -7.31 13.39 -4.48
N SER A 170 -7.91 14.48 -4.99
CA SER A 170 -9.20 14.98 -4.52
C SER A 170 -10.41 14.24 -5.08
N ASP A 171 -10.22 13.46 -6.14
CA ASP A 171 -11.25 12.65 -6.80
C ASP A 171 -11.15 11.16 -6.38
N PRO A 172 -12.26 10.41 -6.44
CA PRO A 172 -12.23 8.98 -6.11
C PRO A 172 -11.45 8.16 -7.15
N PRO A 173 -10.75 7.08 -6.75
CA PRO A 173 -10.07 6.20 -7.69
C PRO A 173 -10.98 5.62 -8.76
N VAL A 174 -10.44 5.49 -9.96
CA VAL A 174 -11.12 4.93 -11.14
C VAL A 174 -10.59 3.53 -11.40
N GLY A 175 -11.47 2.54 -11.32
CA GLY A 175 -11.18 1.15 -11.69
C GLY A 175 -11.61 0.81 -13.11
N PHE A 176 -11.06 -0.24 -13.68
CA PHE A 176 -11.43 -0.74 -15.01
C PHE A 176 -12.89 -1.20 -15.07
N ASN A 177 -13.59 -0.87 -16.15
CA ASN A 177 -14.94 -1.33 -16.43
C ASN A 177 -15.02 -2.05 -17.78
N ALA A 178 -15.14 -3.39 -17.74
CA ALA A 178 -15.21 -4.21 -18.95
C ALA A 178 -16.43 -3.94 -19.86
N SER A 179 -17.44 -3.19 -19.41
CA SER A 179 -18.59 -2.79 -20.26
C SER A 179 -18.42 -1.39 -20.87
N ASP A 180 -17.45 -0.62 -20.42
CA ASP A 180 -17.21 0.78 -20.81
C ASP A 180 -15.71 1.05 -20.80
N HIS A 181 -15.02 0.49 -21.79
CA HIS A 181 -13.57 0.57 -21.95
C HIS A 181 -13.18 1.15 -23.31
N ALA A 182 -11.94 1.60 -23.45
CA ALA A 182 -11.44 2.14 -24.71
C ALA A 182 -11.31 1.04 -25.79
N GLU A 183 -11.30 1.45 -27.07
CA GLU A 183 -10.88 0.54 -28.14
C GLU A 183 -9.40 0.21 -27.99
N TRP A 184 -9.08 -1.08 -27.87
CA TRP A 184 -7.70 -1.54 -27.68
C TRP A 184 -6.86 -1.44 -28.96
N PRO A 185 -5.54 -1.17 -28.84
CA PRO A 185 -4.67 -1.04 -29.99
C PRO A 185 -4.50 -2.37 -30.74
N GLU A 186 -4.53 -2.35 -32.08
CA GLU A 186 -4.28 -3.53 -32.93
C GLU A 186 -2.89 -4.13 -32.68
N HIS A 187 -1.90 -3.29 -32.37
CA HIS A 187 -0.53 -3.67 -32.05
C HIS A 187 -0.13 -3.04 -30.71
N PRO A 188 -0.51 -3.66 -29.57
CA PRO A 188 -0.18 -3.16 -28.24
C PRO A 188 1.34 -3.11 -28.01
N MET A 189 1.76 -2.21 -27.13
CA MET A 189 3.12 -2.23 -26.61
C MET A 189 3.38 -3.53 -25.82
N ILE A 190 4.59 -4.09 -25.92
CA ILE A 190 4.98 -5.34 -25.25
C ILE A 190 6.25 -5.14 -24.42
N ARG A 191 6.18 -5.43 -23.11
CA ARG A 191 7.32 -5.42 -22.18
C ARG A 191 7.00 -6.19 -20.90
N ASP A 192 7.97 -6.29 -19.99
CA ASP A 192 7.84 -7.02 -18.72
C ASP A 192 7.52 -6.15 -17.50
N THR A 193 7.63 -4.82 -17.61
CA THR A 193 7.45 -3.89 -16.48
C THR A 193 6.80 -2.60 -16.93
N VAL A 194 5.69 -2.21 -16.31
CA VAL A 194 4.99 -0.93 -16.55
C VAL A 194 4.44 -0.34 -15.28
N PHE A 195 4.31 0.99 -15.23
CA PHE A 195 3.66 1.65 -14.10
C PHE A 195 2.16 1.85 -14.34
N VAL A 196 1.38 1.64 -13.28
CA VAL A 196 0.02 2.18 -13.16
C VAL A 196 0.10 3.59 -12.59
N GLN A 197 -0.79 4.47 -13.08
CA GLN A 197 -0.88 5.85 -12.62
C GLN A 197 -1.60 5.97 -11.26
N PRO A 198 -1.42 7.08 -10.53
CA PRO A 198 -2.16 7.38 -9.29
C PRO A 198 -3.67 7.20 -9.46
N GLN A 199 -4.29 6.49 -8.51
CA GLN A 199 -5.74 6.33 -8.41
C GLN A 199 -6.45 5.85 -9.70
N SER A 200 -5.72 5.15 -10.57
CA SER A 200 -6.12 4.82 -11.93
C SER A 200 -6.08 3.31 -12.17
N TYR A 201 -6.13 2.84 -13.41
CA TYR A 201 -6.02 1.41 -13.73
C TYR A 201 -5.17 1.13 -14.97
N MET A 202 -4.78 -0.13 -15.12
CA MET A 202 -4.22 -0.66 -16.36
C MET A 202 -4.66 -2.11 -16.58
N VAL A 203 -4.64 -2.54 -17.84
CA VAL A 203 -4.95 -3.91 -18.25
C VAL A 203 -3.79 -4.47 -19.06
N LEU A 204 -3.26 -5.59 -18.59
CA LEU A 204 -2.15 -6.31 -19.18
C LEU A 204 -2.64 -7.66 -19.71
N ARG A 205 -2.27 -8.03 -20.94
CA ARG A 205 -2.64 -9.31 -21.54
C ARG A 205 -1.41 -10.13 -21.90
N PHE A 206 -1.39 -11.41 -21.53
CA PHE A 206 -0.36 -12.35 -21.95
C PHE A 206 -0.94 -13.72 -22.22
N LYS A 207 -0.15 -14.60 -22.82
CA LYS A 207 -0.53 -15.98 -23.05
C LYS A 207 0.24 -16.89 -22.09
N ALA A 208 -0.47 -17.82 -21.44
CA ALA A 208 0.11 -18.83 -20.57
C ALA A 208 0.81 -19.95 -21.36
N ASP A 209 1.90 -19.61 -22.07
CA ASP A 209 2.66 -20.53 -22.95
C ASP A 209 4.05 -20.95 -22.40
N ASN A 210 4.35 -20.63 -21.14
CA ASN A 210 5.59 -20.89 -20.45
C ASN A 210 5.36 -21.51 -19.05
N PRO A 211 5.17 -22.84 -18.96
CA PRO A 211 4.89 -23.53 -17.69
C PRO A 211 5.92 -23.22 -16.60
N GLY A 212 5.46 -22.72 -15.46
CA GLY A 212 6.32 -22.22 -14.40
C GLY A 212 5.57 -21.59 -13.23
N VAL A 213 6.31 -21.02 -12.28
CA VAL A 213 5.75 -20.20 -11.20
C VAL A 213 6.30 -18.79 -11.34
N TRP A 214 5.43 -17.85 -11.67
CA TRP A 214 5.79 -16.48 -12.04
C TRP A 214 5.23 -15.49 -11.03
N MET A 215 6.09 -14.61 -10.53
CA MET A 215 5.65 -13.55 -9.63
C MET A 215 5.21 -12.34 -10.44
N PHE A 216 4.05 -11.77 -10.10
CA PHE A 216 3.62 -10.46 -10.56
C PHE A 216 3.61 -9.53 -9.36
N HIS A 217 4.44 -8.49 -9.38
CA HIS A 217 4.68 -7.66 -8.19
C HIS A 217 5.08 -6.23 -8.52
N CYS A 218 4.93 -5.35 -7.54
CA CYS A 218 5.52 -4.01 -7.63
C CYS A 218 7.05 -4.11 -7.53
N HIS A 219 7.76 -3.42 -8.41
CA HIS A 219 9.22 -3.40 -8.48
C HIS A 219 9.85 -2.29 -7.61
N ILE A 220 9.05 -1.61 -6.80
CA ILE A 220 9.57 -0.81 -5.67
C ILE A 220 9.85 -1.79 -4.54
N GLU A 221 11.13 -1.97 -4.19
CA GLU A 221 11.60 -2.94 -3.19
C GLU A 221 10.80 -2.86 -1.88
N TRP A 222 10.51 -1.66 -1.40
CA TRP A 222 9.72 -1.45 -0.18
C TRP A 222 8.30 -2.00 -0.29
N HIS A 223 7.62 -1.75 -1.41
CA HIS A 223 6.26 -2.26 -1.62
C HIS A 223 6.24 -3.78 -1.78
N LEU A 224 7.28 -4.37 -2.41
CA LEU A 224 7.44 -5.82 -2.49
C LEU A 224 7.64 -6.42 -1.09
N ASP A 225 8.51 -5.83 -0.26
CA ASP A 225 8.75 -6.27 1.12
C ASP A 225 7.49 -6.10 2.00
N GLN A 226 6.65 -5.11 1.70
CA GLN A 226 5.31 -4.92 2.29
C GLN A 226 4.24 -5.89 1.74
N GLY A 227 4.61 -6.75 0.78
CA GLY A 227 3.77 -7.85 0.28
C GLY A 227 2.97 -7.56 -0.98
N LEU A 228 3.34 -6.56 -1.79
CA LEU A 228 2.62 -6.21 -3.03
C LEU A 228 2.93 -7.17 -4.20
N ALA A 229 2.48 -8.41 -4.07
CA ALA A 229 2.72 -9.48 -5.05
C ALA A 229 1.57 -10.50 -5.12
N ILE A 230 1.47 -11.14 -6.29
CA ILE A 230 0.71 -12.38 -6.51
C ILE A 230 1.61 -13.43 -7.16
N LEU A 231 1.22 -14.70 -7.10
CA LEU A 231 1.89 -15.79 -7.79
C LEU A 231 0.99 -16.38 -8.88
N LEU A 232 1.55 -16.56 -10.06
CA LEU A 232 0.91 -17.26 -11.18
C LEU A 232 1.56 -18.63 -11.32
N VAL A 233 0.78 -19.68 -11.07
CA VAL A 233 1.21 -21.07 -11.22
C VAL A 233 0.67 -21.58 -12.55
N GLU A 234 1.54 -21.57 -13.54
CA GLU A 234 1.19 -21.80 -14.93
C GLU A 234 1.44 -23.26 -15.33
N ASP A 235 0.39 -23.94 -15.79
CA ASP A 235 0.40 -25.35 -16.17
C ASP A 235 1.20 -26.25 -15.20
N PRO A 236 0.77 -26.35 -13.92
CA PRO A 236 1.51 -27.13 -12.92
C PRO A 236 1.66 -28.61 -13.29
N ILE A 237 0.75 -29.14 -14.13
CA ILE A 237 0.86 -30.51 -14.64
C ILE A 237 1.92 -30.62 -15.73
N GLY A 238 2.06 -29.61 -16.60
CA GLY A 238 3.16 -29.47 -17.54
C GLY A 238 4.51 -29.39 -16.82
N ILE A 239 4.61 -28.59 -15.75
CA ILE A 239 5.79 -28.50 -14.88
C ILE A 239 6.21 -29.89 -14.39
N GLN A 240 5.27 -30.67 -13.84
CA GLN A 240 5.54 -32.02 -13.34
C GLN A 240 5.99 -33.00 -14.42
N LYS A 241 5.49 -32.87 -15.65
CA LYS A 241 5.78 -33.78 -16.76
C LYS A 241 7.11 -33.47 -17.46
N ASP A 242 7.61 -32.24 -17.36
CA ASP A 242 8.88 -31.87 -18.01
C ASP A 242 10.08 -32.38 -17.19
N PRO A 243 10.89 -33.33 -17.71
CA PRO A 243 12.08 -33.82 -17.01
C PRO A 243 13.13 -32.73 -16.76
N ARG A 244 13.10 -31.62 -17.50
CA ARG A 244 14.03 -30.49 -17.34
C ARG A 244 13.67 -29.58 -16.17
N GLN A 245 12.42 -29.63 -15.70
CA GLN A 245 11.94 -28.81 -14.58
C GLN A 245 12.03 -29.53 -13.23
N GLN A 246 12.48 -30.78 -13.22
CA GLN A 246 12.62 -31.54 -11.98
C GLN A 246 13.72 -30.97 -11.10
N ILE A 247 13.47 -30.93 -9.79
CA ILE A 247 14.42 -30.45 -8.80
C ILE A 247 15.72 -31.28 -8.83
N THR A 248 16.86 -30.59 -8.96
CA THR A 248 18.19 -31.22 -8.97
C THR A 248 18.66 -31.57 -7.55
N ASP A 249 19.60 -32.52 -7.44
CA ASP A 249 20.22 -32.86 -6.15
C ASP A 249 20.93 -31.66 -5.51
N ASN A 250 21.51 -30.77 -6.32
CA ASN A 250 22.11 -29.55 -5.81
C ASN A 250 21.08 -28.61 -5.17
N HIS A 251 19.89 -28.45 -5.78
CA HIS A 251 18.84 -27.62 -5.22
C HIS A 251 18.29 -28.24 -3.92
N LYS A 252 18.08 -29.57 -3.86
CA LYS A 252 17.71 -30.27 -2.61
C LYS A 252 18.70 -30.02 -1.48
N GLN A 253 20.00 -30.12 -1.77
CA GLN A 253 21.05 -29.83 -0.79
C GLN A 253 21.04 -28.38 -0.30
N ILE A 254 20.67 -27.43 -1.16
CA ILE A 254 20.50 -26.03 -0.76
C ILE A 254 19.33 -25.91 0.22
N CYS A 255 18.16 -26.46 -0.14
CA CYS A 255 16.98 -26.50 0.73
C CYS A 255 17.30 -27.09 2.11
N GLU A 256 17.99 -28.23 2.14
CA GLU A 256 18.45 -28.88 3.39
C GLU A 256 19.38 -28.00 4.22
N LYS A 257 20.32 -27.27 3.57
CA LYS A 257 21.26 -26.36 4.26
C LYS A 257 20.58 -25.13 4.84
N VAL A 258 19.57 -24.58 4.17
CA VAL A 258 18.82 -23.41 4.65
C VAL A 258 17.63 -23.78 5.52
N GLY A 259 17.38 -25.07 5.74
CA GLY A 259 16.28 -25.55 6.59
C GLY A 259 14.88 -25.37 5.97
N VAL A 260 14.81 -25.30 4.64
CA VAL A 260 13.55 -25.16 3.88
C VAL A 260 13.14 -26.53 3.34
N PRO A 261 11.89 -27.00 3.56
CA PRO A 261 11.42 -28.24 2.95
C PRO A 261 11.33 -28.10 1.42
N TRP A 262 11.65 -29.17 0.71
CA TRP A 262 11.57 -29.25 -0.75
C TRP A 262 10.38 -30.09 -1.25
N GLU A 263 9.48 -30.48 -0.35
CA GLU A 263 8.18 -31.11 -0.63
C GLU A 263 7.14 -30.59 0.35
N GLY A 264 5.88 -30.56 -0.10
CA GLY A 264 4.72 -30.19 0.72
C GLY A 264 3.98 -28.96 0.20
N ASN A 265 2.82 -28.69 0.78
CA ASN A 265 2.03 -27.48 0.50
C ASN A 265 2.63 -26.22 1.16
N ALA A 266 1.98 -25.07 0.99
CA ALA A 266 2.43 -23.81 1.59
C ALA A 266 2.57 -23.81 3.12
N ALA A 267 1.91 -24.75 3.83
CA ALA A 267 2.05 -24.95 5.26
C ALA A 267 3.18 -25.93 5.65
N GLY A 268 3.86 -26.54 4.66
CA GLY A 268 4.86 -27.59 4.89
C GLY A 268 4.27 -28.98 5.11
N ASN A 269 3.01 -29.22 4.75
CA ASN A 269 2.39 -30.53 4.84
C ASN A 269 2.60 -31.32 3.54
N ASN A 270 3.29 -32.45 3.63
CA ASN A 270 3.59 -33.36 2.51
C ASN A 270 2.79 -34.68 2.55
N LYS A 271 1.81 -34.80 3.45
CA LYS A 271 0.92 -35.98 3.55
C LYS A 271 -0.49 -35.66 3.08
N ASP A 272 -0.99 -34.49 3.47
CA ASP A 272 -2.30 -34.00 3.09
C ASP A 272 -2.15 -32.55 2.59
N PHE A 273 -2.06 -32.41 1.27
CA PHE A 273 -1.77 -31.14 0.62
C PHE A 273 -2.89 -30.11 0.78
N LEU A 274 -4.09 -30.51 1.19
CA LEU A 274 -5.23 -29.61 1.39
C LEU A 274 -5.32 -29.09 2.83
N VAL A 275 -4.47 -29.58 3.74
CA VAL A 275 -4.42 -29.12 5.14
C VAL A 275 -3.33 -28.06 5.30
N LEU A 276 -3.76 -26.81 5.48
CA LEU A 276 -2.89 -25.63 5.64
C LEU A 276 -2.64 -25.23 7.10
N THR A 277 -2.82 -26.15 8.05
CA THR A 277 -2.62 -25.83 9.48
C THR A 277 -1.20 -25.35 9.74
N GLY A 278 -1.08 -24.11 10.21
CA GLY A 278 0.20 -23.48 10.49
C GLY A 278 0.89 -22.90 9.26
N GLU A 279 0.18 -22.63 8.16
CA GLU A 279 0.72 -21.78 7.09
C GLU A 279 1.14 -20.39 7.63
N ASN A 280 2.04 -19.73 6.91
CA ASN A 280 2.35 -18.35 7.19
C ASN A 280 1.20 -17.48 6.69
N VAL A 281 0.72 -16.56 7.53
CA VAL A 281 -0.36 -15.62 7.21
C VAL A 281 0.05 -14.21 7.58
N GLN A 282 -0.51 -13.23 6.89
CA GLN A 282 -0.36 -11.82 7.23
C GLN A 282 -0.90 -11.54 8.66
N HIS A 283 -0.47 -10.44 9.25
CA HIS A 283 -1.00 -9.99 10.54
C HIS A 283 -2.52 -9.72 10.47
N SER A 284 -3.22 -9.91 11.58
CA SER A 284 -4.65 -9.57 11.65
C SER A 284 -4.86 -8.07 11.45
N ARG A 285 -5.98 -7.67 10.85
CA ARG A 285 -6.37 -6.25 10.72
C ARG A 285 -6.48 -5.57 12.09
N LEU A 286 -6.35 -4.25 12.10
CA LEU A 286 -6.66 -3.44 13.28
C LEU A 286 -8.12 -3.68 13.74
N PRO A 287 -8.39 -3.73 15.06
CA PRO A 287 -9.74 -3.92 15.57
C PRO A 287 -10.66 -2.78 15.10
N THR A 288 -11.85 -3.12 14.64
CA THR A 288 -12.84 -2.12 14.24
C THR A 288 -13.36 -1.36 15.46
N GLY A 289 -13.16 -0.05 15.48
CA GLY A 289 -13.64 0.84 16.55
C GLY A 289 -12.86 0.74 17.87
N PHE A 290 -13.51 1.14 18.97
CA PHE A 290 -12.86 1.15 20.28
C PHE A 290 -12.71 -0.27 20.84
N THR A 291 -11.47 -0.64 21.18
CA THR A 291 -11.23 -1.84 21.98
C THR A 291 -11.88 -1.71 23.35
N ALA A 292 -12.19 -2.83 24.02
CA ALA A 292 -12.73 -2.79 25.39
C ALA A 292 -11.86 -1.96 26.35
N ARG A 293 -10.53 -2.04 26.20
CA ARG A 293 -9.57 -1.21 26.94
C ARG A 293 -9.73 0.28 26.60
N GLY A 294 -9.94 0.60 25.32
CA GLY A 294 -10.23 1.96 24.85
C GLY A 294 -11.55 2.51 25.41
N ILE A 295 -12.61 1.70 25.45
CA ILE A 295 -13.89 2.09 26.07
C ILE A 295 -13.70 2.39 27.55
N VAL A 296 -13.01 1.51 28.27
CA VAL A 296 -12.71 1.71 29.70
C VAL A 296 -11.91 3.00 29.91
N ALA A 297 -10.84 3.22 29.14
CA ALA A 297 -10.03 4.43 29.24
C ALA A 297 -10.84 5.70 28.94
N LEU A 298 -11.69 5.68 27.91
CA LEU A 298 -12.57 6.79 27.56
C LEU A 298 -13.54 7.11 28.71
N VAL A 299 -14.18 6.08 29.28
CA VAL A 299 -15.12 6.24 30.41
C VAL A 299 -14.43 6.87 31.61
N PHE A 300 -13.26 6.37 32.02
CA PHE A 300 -12.51 6.94 33.14
C PHE A 300 -12.04 8.37 32.87
N SER A 301 -11.66 8.68 31.63
CA SER A 301 -11.26 10.03 31.23
C SER A 301 -12.43 11.02 31.30
N CYS A 302 -13.62 10.61 30.84
CA CYS A 302 -14.84 11.40 30.97
C CYS A 302 -15.22 11.62 32.44
N ILE A 303 -15.15 10.58 33.29
CA ILE A 303 -15.41 10.69 34.73
C ILE A 303 -14.43 11.67 35.37
N ALA A 304 -13.13 11.55 35.10
CA ALA A 304 -12.12 12.46 35.63
C ALA A 304 -12.35 13.91 35.19
N GLY A 305 -12.72 14.12 33.92
CA GLY A 305 -13.07 15.44 33.39
C GLY A 305 -14.27 16.07 34.10
N VAL A 306 -15.36 15.31 34.27
CA VAL A 306 -16.57 15.78 34.97
C VAL A 306 -16.27 16.05 36.45
N LEU A 307 -15.53 15.17 37.13
CA LEU A 307 -15.13 15.39 38.51
C LEU A 307 -14.23 16.64 38.65
N GLY A 308 -13.28 16.83 37.74
CA GLY A 308 -12.41 18.02 37.72
C GLY A 308 -13.22 19.31 37.58
N LEU A 309 -14.14 19.36 36.61
CA LEU A 309 -15.04 20.51 36.44
C LEU A 309 -15.93 20.74 37.67
N THR A 310 -16.44 19.67 38.28
CA THR A 310 -17.27 19.74 39.50
C THR A 310 -16.49 20.30 40.68
N VAL A 311 -15.24 19.87 40.87
CA VAL A 311 -14.36 20.36 41.94
C VAL A 311 -14.04 21.84 41.74
N ILE A 312 -13.73 22.26 40.50
CA ILE A 312 -13.49 23.67 40.18
C ILE A 312 -14.72 24.52 40.48
N ALA A 313 -15.91 24.07 40.05
CA ALA A 313 -17.16 24.78 40.32
C ALA A 313 -17.46 24.86 41.83
N PHE A 314 -17.26 23.76 42.56
CA PHE A 314 -17.47 23.72 44.00
C PHE A 314 -16.52 24.67 44.74
N TYR A 315 -15.22 24.64 44.47
CA TYR A 315 -14.26 25.55 45.10
C TYR A 315 -14.43 27.00 44.65
N GLY A 316 -14.85 27.23 43.40
CA GLY A 316 -15.14 28.58 42.89
C GLY A 316 -16.40 29.20 43.51
N MET A 317 -17.38 28.38 43.89
CA MET A 317 -18.60 28.83 44.58
C MET A 317 -18.50 28.72 46.11
N ALA A 318 -17.49 28.03 46.64
CA ALA A 318 -17.27 27.96 48.08
C ALA A 318 -16.82 29.33 48.58
N GLU A 319 -17.76 30.07 49.16
CA GLU A 319 -17.43 31.26 49.93
C GLU A 319 -16.39 30.90 51.00
N VAL A 320 -15.24 31.57 50.93
CA VAL A 320 -14.29 31.52 52.03
C VAL A 320 -14.96 32.27 53.18
N LYS A 321 -15.56 31.54 54.12
CA LYS A 321 -16.01 32.15 55.38
C LYS A 321 -14.78 32.63 56.15
N ASP A 322 -14.93 33.77 56.81
CA ASP A 322 -13.91 34.40 57.65
C ASP A 322 -12.69 34.94 56.88
N VAL A 323 -12.86 35.42 55.63
CA VAL A 323 -11.76 36.13 54.91
C VAL A 323 -11.28 37.32 55.72
N GLU A 324 -12.19 38.16 56.23
CA GLU A 324 -11.84 39.35 56.99
C GLU A 324 -11.17 39.00 58.34
N GLN A 325 -11.66 37.99 59.06
CA GLN A 325 -11.02 37.53 60.30
C GLN A 325 -9.66 36.85 60.06
N ARG A 326 -9.50 36.09 58.96
CA ARG A 326 -8.19 35.52 58.59
C ARG A 326 -7.19 36.61 58.20
N VAL A 327 -7.63 37.62 57.46
CA VAL A 327 -6.79 38.77 57.07
C VAL A 327 -6.42 39.61 58.30
N ALA A 328 -7.37 39.87 59.20
CA ALA A 328 -7.12 40.61 60.44
C ALA A 328 -6.13 39.89 61.37
N ARG A 329 -6.28 38.56 61.51
CA ARG A 329 -5.34 37.74 62.30
C ARG A 329 -3.95 37.66 61.69
N ASP A 330 -3.84 37.54 60.37
CA ASP A 330 -2.54 37.43 59.69
C ASP A 330 -1.83 38.81 59.59
N LEU A 331 -2.56 39.92 59.77
CA LEU A 331 -2.02 41.29 59.82
C LEU A 331 -1.81 41.85 61.24
N ASP A 332 -2.08 41.07 62.29
CA ASP A 332 -1.91 41.46 63.71
C ASP A 332 -2.68 42.74 64.07
N VAL A 333 -3.91 42.87 63.60
CA VAL A 333 -4.80 44.00 63.90
C VAL A 333 -5.81 43.56 64.95
N ASP A 334 -5.72 44.12 66.17
CA ASP A 334 -6.75 43.96 67.21
C ASP A 334 -8.02 44.70 66.76
N ILE A 335 -9.10 43.95 66.52
CA ILE A 335 -10.43 44.51 66.24
C ILE A 335 -11.09 44.83 67.58
N GLU A 336 -11.17 46.10 67.95
CA GLU A 336 -11.96 46.58 69.09
C GLU A 336 -13.47 46.54 68.75
N ASP A 337 -14.29 46.11 69.72
CA ASP A 337 -15.69 45.65 69.62
C ASP A 337 -16.77 46.67 69.16
N ASP A 338 -16.43 47.83 68.58
CA ASP A 338 -17.41 48.92 68.38
C ASP A 338 -17.82 49.26 66.93
N ASP A 339 -17.32 48.58 65.89
CA ASP A 339 -17.64 48.92 64.48
C ASP A 339 -18.48 47.84 63.75
N VAL A 340 -19.41 47.17 64.43
CA VAL A 340 -20.40 46.30 63.75
C VAL A 340 -21.64 47.11 63.37
N GLU A 341 -21.56 47.92 62.31
CA GLU A 341 -22.76 48.41 61.62
C GLU A 341 -23.14 47.46 60.46
N TYR A 342 -24.18 46.67 60.75
CA TYR A 342 -24.96 45.89 59.79
C TYR A 342 -25.46 46.77 58.63
N VAL A 343 -25.12 46.42 57.39
CA VAL A 343 -25.92 46.82 56.22
C VAL A 343 -26.30 45.56 55.45
N GLY A 344 -27.57 45.19 55.60
CA GLY A 344 -28.18 44.00 55.01
C GLY A 344 -28.59 44.15 53.56
N GLU A 345 -28.87 42.98 53.00
CA GLU A 345 -29.60 42.61 51.78
C GLU A 345 -30.45 43.71 51.11
N GLN A 346 -30.26 43.84 49.79
CA GLN A 346 -31.35 44.18 48.88
C GLN A 346 -31.51 43.10 47.81
N ASP A 347 -32.55 42.30 48.03
CA ASP A 347 -33.22 41.44 47.08
C ASP A 347 -34.03 42.32 46.11
N SER A 348 -33.98 42.05 44.80
CA SER A 348 -34.93 42.64 43.84
C SER A 348 -35.34 41.63 42.77
N SER A 349 -36.42 40.91 43.09
CA SER A 349 -37.30 40.27 42.13
C SER A 349 -38.08 41.30 41.30
N SER A 350 -38.18 41.12 39.98
CA SER A 350 -39.45 41.37 39.26
C SER A 350 -39.45 40.77 37.84
N SER A 351 -40.40 39.85 37.60
CA SER A 351 -41.29 39.72 36.42
C SER A 351 -40.84 40.36 35.09
N GLY A 352 -40.80 39.68 33.94
CA GLY A 352 -41.77 38.72 33.41
C GLY A 352 -42.85 39.44 32.58
N VAL A 353 -42.66 39.57 31.26
CA VAL A 353 -43.72 39.77 30.24
C VAL A 353 -43.21 39.23 28.89
N GLY A 354 -44.02 38.37 28.24
CA GLY A 354 -43.78 37.87 26.88
C GLY A 354 -44.64 38.55 25.81
N VAL A 355 -44.60 37.94 24.62
CA VAL A 355 -45.46 38.11 23.43
C VAL A 355 -45.00 39.19 22.43
N SER A 356 -44.50 38.80 21.24
CA SER A 356 -45.34 38.55 20.05
C SER A 356 -44.52 38.41 18.76
N SER A 357 -45.10 37.65 17.85
CA SER A 357 -44.73 37.32 16.48
C SER A 357 -44.41 38.49 15.54
N LYS A 358 -43.42 38.28 14.66
CA LYS A 358 -43.59 38.29 13.20
C LYS A 358 -42.55 37.39 12.54
#